data_AF-K1L8J8-F1
#
_entry.id   AF-K1L8J8-F1
#
_cell.length_a   1.000
_cell.length_b   1.000
_cell.length_c   1.000
_cell.angle_alpha   90.00
_cell.angle_beta   90.00
_cell.angle_gamma   90.00
#
_symmetry.space_group_name_H-M   'P 1'
#
loop_
_entity.id
_entity.type
_entity.pdbx_description
1 polymer ?
#
loop_
_entity_poly.entity_id
_entity_poly.type
_entity_poly.pdbx_seq_one_letter_code
_entity_poly.pdbx_strand_id
1 'polypeptide(L)'
;MDLKEFTLLCEEVLDIEEGTLQLSTNLDEIEEWDSLAKMDLVSMCEEKFNLKLSLDIFNDADTLQNLIDQINGYLTESVGE
;
A
#
# COMPACT_ATOMS: atom_id res chain seq x y z
N MET A 1 -8.36 5.54 5.54
CA MET A 1 -7.44 5.93 4.45
C MET A 1 -8.29 6.18 3.22
N ASP A 2 -8.00 7.22 2.44
CA ASP A 2 -8.67 7.42 1.15
C ASP A 2 -7.97 6.57 0.09
N LEU A 3 -8.75 5.80 -0.68
CA LEU A 3 -8.24 4.87 -1.68
C LEU A 3 -7.46 5.59 -2.76
N LYS A 4 -7.97 6.73 -3.24
CA LYS A 4 -7.34 7.49 -4.31
C LYS A 4 -6.00 8.05 -3.86
N GLU A 5 -5.94 8.60 -2.64
CA GLU A 5 -4.68 9.13 -2.09
C GLU A 5 -3.62 8.04 -1.90
N PHE A 6 -4.03 6.84 -1.48
CA PHE A 6 -3.10 5.72 -1.34
C PHE A 6 -2.60 5.19 -2.69
N THR A 7 -3.47 5.10 -3.69
CA THR A 7 -3.06 4.71 -5.05
C THR A 7 -2.06 5.71 -5.61
N LEU A 8 -2.34 7.01 -5.50
CA LEU A 8 -1.42 8.07 -5.93
C LEU A 8 -0.06 7.97 -5.23
N LEU A 9 -0.06 7.68 -3.93
CA LEU A 9 1.18 7.48 -3.17
C LEU A 9 1.99 6.29 -3.69
N CYS A 10 1.32 5.18 -4.00
CA CYS A 10 1.96 4.01 -4.60
C CYS A 10 2.55 4.37 -5.96
N GLU A 11 1.82 5.10 -6.80
CA GLU A 11 2.29 5.53 -8.11
C GLU A 11 3.51 6.45 -8.01
N GLU A 12 3.53 7.38 -7.05
CA GLU A 12 4.69 8.25 -6.81
C GLU A 12 5.91 7.48 -6.29
N VAL A 13 5.74 6.53 -5.36
CA VAL A 13 6.87 5.74 -4.83
C VAL A 13 7.42 4.80 -5.89
N LEU A 14 6.55 4.24 -6.71
CA LEU A 14 6.90 3.34 -7.79
C LEU A 14 7.29 4.08 -9.08
N ASP A 15 7.45 5.41 -9.06
CA ASP A 15 7.81 6.24 -10.24
C ASP A 15 6.97 5.93 -11.51
N ILE A 16 5.71 5.54 -11.36
CA ILE A 16 4.79 5.25 -12.48
C ILE A 16 3.76 6.35 -12.68
N GLU A 17 3.16 6.39 -13.88
CA GLU A 17 2.19 7.41 -14.25
C GLU A 17 0.89 7.32 -13.43
N GLU A 18 0.38 8.46 -12.97
CA GLU A 18 -0.89 8.55 -12.23
C GLU A 18 -2.06 7.92 -13.01
N GLY A 19 -2.82 7.05 -12.35
CA GLY A 19 -3.94 6.31 -12.93
C GLY A 19 -3.55 5.03 -13.67
N THR A 20 -2.28 4.61 -13.60
CA THR A 20 -1.79 3.33 -14.14
C THR A 20 -2.14 2.18 -13.19
N LEU A 21 -2.02 2.39 -11.88
CA LEU A 21 -2.32 1.39 -10.87
C LEU A 21 -3.84 1.23 -10.72
N GLN A 22 -4.33 0.01 -10.94
CA GLN A 22 -5.72 -0.35 -10.75
C GLN A 22 -5.86 -1.35 -9.60
N LEU A 23 -7.06 -1.46 -9.05
CA LEU A 23 -7.35 -2.41 -7.97
C LEU A 23 -7.05 -3.86 -8.34
N SER A 24 -7.25 -4.23 -9.60
CA SER A 24 -6.94 -5.54 -10.16
C SER A 24 -5.48 -5.72 -10.59
N THR A 25 -4.65 -4.67 -10.51
CA THR A 25 -3.23 -4.76 -10.88
C THR A 25 -2.50 -5.65 -9.88
N ASN A 26 -1.73 -6.60 -10.42
CA ASN A 26 -0.83 -7.44 -9.64
C ASN A 26 0.43 -6.62 -9.33
N LEU A 27 0.71 -6.44 -8.04
CA LEU A 27 1.84 -5.68 -7.56
C LEU A 27 3.16 -6.44 -7.82
N ASP A 28 3.14 -7.78 -7.77
CA ASP A 28 4.32 -8.61 -8.03
C ASP A 28 4.77 -8.57 -9.51
N GLU A 29 3.89 -8.13 -10.42
CA GLU A 29 4.22 -7.89 -11.83
C GLU A 29 4.88 -6.52 -12.06
N ILE A 30 4.88 -5.62 -11.07
CA ILE A 30 5.51 -4.30 -11.14
C ILE A 30 6.98 -4.46 -10.77
N GLU A 31 7.89 -4.16 -11.69
CA GLU A 31 9.34 -4.28 -11.47
C GLU A 31 9.82 -3.44 -10.26
N GLU A 32 9.18 -2.30 -10.05
CA GLU A 32 9.48 -1.34 -8.98
C GLU A 32 8.88 -1.76 -7.64
N TRP A 33 8.03 -2.79 -7.58
CA TRP A 33 7.46 -3.32 -6.34
C TRP A 33 8.46 -4.19 -5.57
N ASP A 34 9.56 -3.59 -5.13
CA ASP A 34 10.61 -4.26 -4.40
C ASP A 34 10.52 -3.99 -2.87
N SER A 35 11.44 -4.59 -2.10
CA SER A 35 11.44 -4.39 -0.64
C SER A 35 11.68 -2.94 -0.23
N LEU A 36 12.43 -2.17 -1.03
CA LEU A 36 12.68 -0.75 -0.82
C LEU A 36 11.40 0.06 -1.03
N ALA A 37 10.71 -0.09 -2.16
CA ALA A 37 9.44 0.58 -2.41
C ALA A 37 8.40 0.28 -1.31
N LYS A 38 8.31 -0.98 -0.86
CA LYS A 38 7.44 -1.37 0.28
C LYS A 38 7.83 -0.64 1.57
N MET A 39 9.12 -0.50 1.85
CA MET A 39 9.62 0.19 3.04
C MET A 39 9.33 1.69 3.00
N ASP A 40 9.54 2.34 1.85
CA ASP A 40 9.16 3.72 1.62
C ASP A 40 7.65 3.91 1.82
N LEU A 41 6.81 3.03 1.25
CA LEU A 41 5.36 3.09 1.43
C LEU A 41 4.92 2.97 2.88
N VAL A 42 5.54 2.08 3.67
CA VAL A 42 5.28 1.97 5.11
C VAL A 42 5.58 3.29 5.81
N SER A 43 6.75 3.89 5.56
CA SER A 43 7.13 5.17 6.16
C SER A 43 6.17 6.29 5.75
N MET A 44 5.83 6.38 4.46
CA MET A 44 4.91 7.39 3.96
C MET A 44 3.50 7.21 4.50
N CYS A 45 3.04 5.97 4.71
CA CYS A 45 1.76 5.70 5.36
C CYS A 45 1.74 6.13 6.83
N GLU A 46 2.85 5.94 7.54
CA GLU A 46 3.00 6.43 8.91
C GLU A 46 2.97 7.96 8.93
N GLU A 47 3.64 8.65 8.01
CA GLU A 47 3.68 10.12 7.99
C GLU A 47 2.38 10.76 7.47
N LYS A 48 1.79 10.25 6.39
CA LYS A 48 0.60 10.85 5.75
C LYS A 48 -0.71 10.43 6.42
N PHE A 49 -0.82 9.16 6.79
CA PHE A 49 -2.06 8.59 7.30
C PHE A 49 -2.00 8.28 8.80
N ASN A 50 -0.85 8.49 9.45
CA ASN A 50 -0.62 8.14 10.86
C ASN A 50 -0.90 6.65 11.12
N LEU A 51 -0.58 5.79 10.14
CA LEU A 51 -0.79 4.34 10.20
C LEU A 51 0.54 3.61 10.32
N LYS A 52 0.72 2.88 11.42
CA LYS A 52 1.87 2.01 11.63
C LYS A 52 1.62 0.66 11.01
N LEU A 53 1.86 0.57 9.71
CA LEU A 53 1.71 -0.68 8.96
C LEU A 53 2.96 -1.55 9.09
N SER A 54 2.78 -2.86 9.09
CA SER A 54 3.90 -3.80 9.04
C SER A 54 4.26 -4.10 7.58
N LEU A 55 5.55 -4.26 7.28
CA LEU A 55 6.03 -4.71 5.96
C LEU A 55 5.41 -6.05 5.53
N ASP A 56 4.98 -6.86 6.48
CA ASP A 56 4.31 -8.15 6.22
C ASP A 56 3.03 -7.98 5.37
N ILE A 57 2.25 -6.93 5.64
CA ILE A 57 1.03 -6.59 4.89
C ILE A 57 1.33 -6.37 3.40
N PHE A 58 2.49 -5.77 3.10
CA PHE A 58 2.95 -5.48 1.73
C PHE A 58 3.60 -6.70 1.06
N ASN A 59 4.04 -7.69 1.83
CA ASN A 59 4.59 -8.93 1.31
C ASN A 59 3.50 -9.97 1.03
N ASP A 60 2.41 -9.95 1.80
CA ASP A 60 1.27 -10.85 1.61
C ASP A 60 0.26 -10.34 0.56
N ALA A 61 0.39 -9.08 0.14
CA ALA A 61 -0.51 -8.48 -0.85
C ALA A 61 -0.09 -8.77 -2.29
N ASP A 62 -0.90 -9.56 -3.01
CA ASP A 62 -0.73 -9.78 -4.45
C ASP A 62 -1.21 -8.61 -5.32
N THR A 63 -2.33 -7.99 -4.96
CA THR A 63 -2.95 -6.92 -5.77
C THR A 63 -3.18 -5.67 -4.94
N LEU A 64 -3.32 -4.53 -5.61
CA LEU A 64 -3.64 -3.27 -4.93
C LEU A 64 -4.93 -3.38 -4.10
N GLN A 65 -5.94 -4.10 -4.61
CA GLN A 65 -7.17 -4.36 -3.85
C GLN A 65 -6.88 -5.17 -2.58
N ASN A 66 -6.09 -6.24 -2.67
CA ASN A 66 -5.74 -7.08 -1.52
C ASN A 66 -4.97 -6.26 -0.47
N LEU A 67 -4.01 -5.45 -0.91
CA LEU A 67 -3.24 -4.55 -0.04
C LEU A 67 -4.16 -3.61 0.76
N ILE A 68 -5.10 -2.95 0.07
CA ILE A 68 -6.04 -2.03 0.71
C ILE A 68 -6.96 -2.77 1.69
N ASP A 69 -7.41 -3.97 1.34
CA ASP A 69 -8.24 -4.80 2.21
C ASP A 69 -7.49 -5.18 3.50
N GLN A 70 -6.24 -5.64 3.37
CA GLN A 70 -5.40 -5.97 4.53
C GLN A 70 -5.14 -4.75 5.43
N ILE A 71 -4.86 -3.59 4.85
CA ILE A 71 -4.69 -2.35 5.60
C ILE A 71 -5.98 -2.02 6.36
N ASN A 72 -7.14 -2.05 5.70
CA ASN A 72 -8.42 -1.75 6.36
C ASN A 72 -8.77 -2.77 7.47
N GLY A 73 -8.45 -4.05 7.25
CA GLY A 73 -8.57 -5.10 8.27
C GLY A 73 -7.69 -4.80 9.48
N TYR A 74 -6.42 -4.46 9.26
CA TYR A 74 -5.46 -4.10 10.30
C TYR A 74 -5.93 -2.90 11.15
N LEU A 75 -6.52 -1.88 10.50
CA LEU A 75 -7.08 -0.72 11.20
C LEU A 75 -8.30 -1.08 12.05
N THR A 76 -9.08 -2.06 11.63
CA THR A 76 -10.28 -2.50 12.35
C THR A 76 -9.90 -3.31 13.59
N GLU A 77 -8.87 -4.16 13.50
CA GLU A 77 -8.39 -4.97 14.63
C GLU A 77 -7.60 -4.15 15.67
N SER A 78 -6.80 -3.16 15.25
CA SER A 78 -6.03 -2.32 16.19
C SER A 78 -6.88 -1.38 17.07
N VAL A 79 -8.19 -1.26 16.84
CA VAL A 79 -9.13 -0.47 17.67
C VAL A 79 -9.86 -1.36 18.70
N GLY A 80 -9.57 -2.66 18.72
CA GLY A 80 -10.27 -3.67 19.52
C GLY A 80 -9.76 -3.93 20.95
N GLU A 81 -8.73 -3.24 21.44
CA GLU A 81 -8.19 -3.40 22.81
C GLU A 81 -8.30 -2.14 23.68
#